data_AF-A0A8J5ZZE1-F1
#
_entry.id   AF-A0A8J5ZZE1-F1
#
_cell.length_a   1.000
_cell.length_b   1.000
_cell.length_c   1.000
_cell.angle_alpha   90.00
_cell.angle_beta   90.00
_cell.angle_gamma   90.00
#
_symmetry.space_group_name_H-M   'P 1'
#
loop_
_entity.id
_entity.type
_entity.pdbx_description
1 polymer ?
#
loop_
_entity_poly.entity_id
_entity_poly.type
_entity_poly.pdbx_seq_one_letter_code
_entity_poly.pdbx_strand_id
1 'polypeptide(L)'
;MSSVKHLVYAVIRFLWEQSQMDAYTSDEQESLEVAIQCLETVFKISSEDTHLAVSQPLTEMFTSSFCKNEILPLSNSVPEDVGKADQLKDEGNNHMKEENYAAAVDCYTQAIELDPNNAVYYCNRAAAQSKLSHYTDAIKDCEKATAIDSKYSKAYGRMRLALTAMNKFEEAVTSYQKALDLDPENDSYKSNLKIAEAKRGIYSYRNWIEL
;
A
#
# COMPACT_ATOMS: atom_id res chain seq x y z
N MET A 1 -13.85 15.42 29.91
CA MET A 1 -13.18 14.66 30.99
C MET A 1 -13.60 13.20 31.05
N SER A 2 -14.88 12.86 30.91
CA SER A 2 -15.37 11.46 30.94
C SER A 2 -14.71 10.56 29.89
N SER A 3 -14.64 10.97 28.61
CA SER A 3 -14.05 10.18 27.52
C SER A 3 -12.57 9.83 27.71
N VAL A 4 -11.78 10.76 28.26
CA VAL A 4 -10.36 10.53 28.57
C VAL A 4 -10.21 9.45 29.64
N LYS A 5 -11.04 9.47 30.68
CA LYS A 5 -11.01 8.45 31.73
C LYS A 5 -11.36 7.05 31.20
N HIS A 6 -12.30 6.94 30.26
CA HIS A 6 -12.62 5.65 29.63
C HIS A 6 -11.45 5.12 28.79
N LEU A 7 -10.75 6.00 28.06
CA LEU A 7 -9.55 5.61 27.31
C LEU A 7 -8.43 5.13 28.23
N VAL A 8 -8.11 5.88 29.28
CA VAL A 8 -7.04 5.50 30.21
C VAL A 8 -7.41 4.21 30.96
N TYR A 9 -8.68 4.03 31.34
CA TYR A 9 -9.16 2.79 31.95
C TYR A 9 -8.98 1.58 31.00
N ALA A 10 -9.28 1.75 29.71
CA ALA A 10 -9.05 0.71 28.70
C ALA A 10 -7.55 0.37 28.54
N VAL A 11 -6.66 1.37 28.61
CA VAL A 11 -5.20 1.16 28.59
C VAL A 11 -4.73 0.41 29.83
N ILE A 12 -5.18 0.80 31.02
CA ILE A 12 -4.84 0.10 32.27
C ILE A 12 -5.29 -1.36 32.22
N ARG A 13 -6.52 -1.62 31.75
CA ARG A 13 -7.04 -2.98 31.60
C ARG A 13 -6.19 -3.82 30.65
N PHE A 14 -5.80 -3.25 29.50
CA PHE A 14 -4.89 -3.92 28.57
C PHE A 14 -3.53 -4.24 29.22
N LEU A 15 -2.89 -3.27 29.88
CA LEU A 15 -1.60 -3.48 30.53
C LEU A 15 -1.70 -4.54 31.64
N TRP A 16 -2.79 -4.56 32.40
CA TRP A 16 -3.03 -5.59 33.41
C TRP A 16 -3.24 -6.97 32.79
N GLU A 17 -3.94 -7.09 31.66
CA GLU A 17 -4.05 -8.36 30.93
C GLU A 17 -2.68 -8.85 30.43
N GLN A 18 -1.83 -7.93 29.95
CA GLN A 18 -0.46 -8.27 29.54
C GLN A 18 0.40 -8.72 30.73
N SER A 19 0.21 -8.15 31.93
CA SER A 19 0.98 -8.54 33.11
C SER A 19 0.66 -9.94 33.62
N GLN A 20 -0.51 -10.49 33.25
CA GLN A 20 -0.91 -11.87 33.56
C GLN A 20 -0.40 -12.90 32.55
N MET A 21 0.24 -12.45 31.45
CA MET A 21 0.80 -13.35 30.45
C MET A 21 2.24 -13.74 30.84
N ASP A 22 2.56 -15.04 30.77
CA ASP A 22 3.92 -15.59 31.01
C ASP A 22 4.93 -15.24 29.89
N ALA A 23 4.70 -14.15 29.16
CA ALA A 23 5.51 -13.71 28.02
C ALA A 23 6.63 -12.73 28.42
N TYR A 24 6.61 -12.21 29.65
CA TYR A 24 7.49 -11.15 30.12
C TYR A 24 8.46 -11.63 31.20
N THR A 25 9.65 -11.06 31.22
CA THR A 25 10.62 -11.24 32.31
C THR A 25 10.17 -10.53 33.58
N SER A 26 10.75 -10.89 34.72
CA SER A 26 10.44 -10.28 36.04
C SER A 26 10.58 -8.75 36.02
N ASP A 27 11.65 -8.24 35.41
CA ASP A 27 11.93 -6.80 35.32
C ASP A 27 10.90 -6.07 34.43
N GLU A 28 10.42 -6.73 33.37
CA GLU A 28 9.37 -6.21 32.49
C GLU A 28 7.99 -6.19 33.17
N GLN A 29 7.70 -7.21 33.99
CA GLN A 29 6.48 -7.26 34.80
C GLN A 29 6.46 -6.14 35.84
N GLU A 30 7.57 -5.89 36.55
CA GLU A 30 7.68 -4.75 37.48
C GLU A 30 7.48 -3.40 36.76
N SER A 31 8.06 -3.26 35.57
CA SER A 31 7.92 -2.04 34.75
C SER A 31 6.46 -1.80 34.33
N LEU A 32 5.74 -2.87 34.02
CA LEU A 32 4.33 -2.83 33.62
C LEU A 32 3.42 -2.45 34.79
N GLU A 33 3.67 -3.00 35.98
CA GLU A 33 2.95 -2.65 37.21
C GLU A 33 3.15 -1.17 37.58
N VAL A 34 4.38 -0.65 37.48
CA VAL A 34 4.67 0.77 37.74
C VAL A 34 3.92 1.67 36.76
N ALA A 35 3.88 1.30 35.47
CA ALA A 35 3.15 2.06 34.47
C ALA A 35 1.64 2.14 34.77
N ILE A 36 1.03 1.03 35.21
CA ILE A 36 -0.36 0.99 35.65
C ILE A 36 -0.59 1.96 36.81
N GLN A 37 0.24 1.88 37.86
CA GLN A 37 0.10 2.73 39.05
C GLN A 37 0.27 4.23 38.73
N CYS A 38 1.18 4.58 37.82
CA CYS A 38 1.34 5.95 37.35
C CYS A 38 0.06 6.48 36.68
N LEU A 39 -0.56 5.67 35.81
CA LEU A 39 -1.80 6.04 35.14
C LEU A 39 -2.98 6.16 36.12
N GLU A 40 -3.12 5.22 37.05
CA GLU A 40 -4.15 5.27 38.10
C GLU A 40 -4.03 6.56 38.93
N THR A 41 -2.81 6.90 39.34
CA THR A 41 -2.52 8.08 40.16
C THR A 41 -2.82 9.39 39.44
N VAL A 42 -2.35 9.53 38.20
CA VAL A 42 -2.50 10.78 37.42
C VAL A 42 -3.96 11.03 37.05
N PHE A 43 -4.69 9.99 36.66
CA PHE A 43 -6.06 10.13 36.17
C PHE A 43 -7.14 9.93 37.24
N LYS A 44 -6.73 9.59 38.47
CA LYS A 44 -7.61 9.27 39.60
C LYS A 44 -8.67 8.24 39.19
N ILE A 45 -8.18 7.08 38.79
CA ILE A 45 -8.96 5.91 38.38
C ILE A 45 -8.36 4.67 39.06
N SER A 46 -9.20 3.69 39.33
CA SER A 46 -8.85 2.41 39.94
C SER A 46 -9.33 1.27 39.06
N SER A 47 -8.70 0.10 39.16
CA SER A 47 -9.19 -1.15 38.57
C SER A 47 -10.67 -1.47 38.89
N GLU A 48 -11.21 -0.96 40.00
CA GLU A 48 -12.59 -1.13 40.47
C GLU A 48 -13.64 -0.24 39.75
N ASP A 49 -13.21 0.75 38.97
CA ASP A 49 -14.08 1.70 38.27
C ASP A 49 -14.79 1.08 37.03
N THR A 50 -15.57 0.03 37.25
CA THR A 50 -16.24 -0.74 36.18
C THR A 50 -17.21 0.09 35.33
N HIS A 51 -17.70 1.23 35.82
CA HIS A 51 -18.49 2.18 35.04
C HIS A 51 -17.67 2.80 33.88
N LEU A 52 -16.34 2.80 33.95
CA LEU A 52 -15.47 3.28 32.87
C LEU A 52 -15.16 2.18 31.83
N ALA A 53 -15.65 0.96 32.03
CA ALA A 53 -15.43 -0.15 31.11
C ALA A 53 -16.09 0.14 29.76
N VAL A 54 -15.35 -0.16 28.70
CA VAL A 54 -15.80 0.00 27.32
C VAL A 54 -16.30 -1.36 26.81
N SER A 55 -17.27 -1.35 25.89
CA SER A 55 -17.94 -2.56 25.39
C SER A 55 -17.04 -3.55 24.64
N GLN A 56 -15.84 -3.12 24.22
CA GLN A 56 -14.87 -3.95 23.50
C GLN A 56 -13.47 -3.70 24.07
N PRO A 57 -12.56 -4.70 24.03
CA PRO A 57 -11.15 -4.53 24.43
C PRO A 57 -10.45 -3.44 23.63
N LEU A 58 -9.44 -2.80 24.22
CA LEU A 58 -8.67 -1.74 23.56
C LEU A 58 -8.05 -2.23 22.24
N THR A 59 -7.61 -3.48 22.19
CA THR A 59 -7.06 -4.12 20.99
C THR A 59 -8.09 -4.20 19.87
N GLU A 60 -9.33 -4.58 20.16
CA GLU A 60 -10.42 -4.64 19.18
C GLU A 60 -10.90 -3.24 18.76
N MET A 61 -10.95 -2.28 19.69
CA MET A 61 -11.21 -0.87 19.37
C MET A 61 -10.13 -0.29 18.45
N PHE A 62 -8.87 -0.66 18.68
CA PHE A 62 -7.74 -0.30 17.83
C PHE A 62 -7.90 -0.96 16.46
N THR A 63 -8.02 -2.29 16.37
CA THR A 63 -8.19 -3.00 15.09
C THR A 63 -9.39 -2.50 14.28
N SER A 64 -10.53 -2.26 14.94
CA SER A 64 -11.74 -1.75 14.28
C SER A 64 -11.61 -0.31 13.79
N SER A 65 -10.79 0.52 14.46
CA SER A 65 -10.46 1.87 14.00
C SER A 65 -9.46 1.84 12.84
N PHE A 66 -8.50 0.91 12.86
CA PHE A 66 -7.55 0.67 11.75
C PHE A 66 -8.25 0.20 10.48
N CYS A 67 -9.30 -0.61 10.57
CA CYS A 67 -10.08 -1.02 9.40
C CYS A 67 -10.97 0.08 8.81
N LYS A 68 -11.25 1.16 9.55
CA LYS A 68 -12.15 2.26 9.11
C LYS A 68 -11.43 3.45 8.49
N ASN A 69 -10.15 3.66 8.82
CA ASN A 69 -9.31 4.70 8.23
C ASN A 69 -8.25 4.01 7.36
N GLU A 70 -8.36 4.14 6.04
CA GLU A 70 -7.38 3.62 5.08
C GLU A 70 -5.98 4.22 5.28
N ILE A 71 -5.21 3.66 6.21
CA ILE A 71 -3.77 3.44 6.16
C ILE A 71 -3.54 2.12 6.88
N LEU A 72 -3.49 1.03 6.11
CA LEU A 72 -3.20 -0.30 6.63
C LEU A 72 -1.78 -0.34 7.24
N PRO A 73 -1.59 -1.13 8.31
CA PRO A 73 -0.51 -1.01 9.28
C PRO A 73 0.86 -1.30 8.67
N LEU A 74 1.89 -0.77 9.35
CA LEU A 74 3.26 -1.20 9.24
C LEU A 74 3.32 -2.75 9.14
N SER A 75 3.97 -3.21 8.08
CA SER A 75 4.04 -4.62 7.70
C SER A 75 4.42 -5.52 8.87
N ASN A 76 3.53 -6.46 9.21
CA ASN A 76 3.88 -7.67 9.97
C ASN A 76 4.29 -8.81 9.00
N SER A 77 4.77 -8.51 7.78
CA SER A 77 5.40 -9.55 6.97
C SER A 77 6.64 -10.04 7.72
N VAL A 78 6.61 -11.31 8.13
CA VAL A 78 7.76 -11.96 8.73
C VAL A 78 8.91 -11.84 7.71
N PRO A 79 10.18 -11.61 8.11
CA PRO A 79 11.30 -11.50 7.17
C PRO A 79 11.38 -12.67 6.17
N GLU A 80 10.88 -13.84 6.56
CA GLU A 80 10.75 -15.04 5.73
C GLU A 80 9.74 -14.86 4.57
N ASP A 81 8.62 -14.17 4.80
CA ASP A 81 7.59 -13.89 3.78
C ASP A 81 8.10 -12.90 2.73
N VAL A 82 8.93 -11.92 3.15
CA VAL A 82 9.57 -10.97 2.21
C VAL A 82 10.56 -11.69 1.31
N GLY A 83 11.39 -12.58 1.87
CA GLY A 83 12.30 -13.41 1.09
C GLY A 83 11.59 -14.31 0.08
N LYS A 84 10.42 -14.86 0.45
CA LYS A 84 9.58 -15.65 -0.45
C LYS A 84 8.92 -14.80 -1.53
N ALA A 85 8.44 -13.59 -1.20
CA ALA A 85 7.89 -12.65 -2.16
C ALA A 85 8.93 -12.26 -3.24
N ASP A 86 10.18 -12.05 -2.82
CA ASP A 86 11.27 -11.75 -3.75
C ASP A 86 11.58 -12.91 -4.69
N GLN A 87 11.55 -14.16 -4.20
CA GLN A 87 11.70 -15.35 -5.03
C GLN A 87 10.59 -15.46 -6.09
N LEU A 88 9.33 -15.25 -5.69
CA LEU A 88 8.19 -15.24 -6.60
C LEU A 88 8.31 -14.13 -7.65
N LYS A 89 8.79 -12.93 -7.27
CA LYS A 89 9.10 -11.86 -8.23
C LYS A 89 10.18 -12.31 -9.22
N ASP A 90 11.24 -12.98 -8.77
CA ASP A 90 12.30 -13.45 -9.66
C ASP A 90 11.85 -14.57 -10.60
N GLU A 91 10.97 -15.48 -10.14
CA GLU A 91 10.30 -16.47 -10.98
C GLU A 91 9.40 -15.80 -12.02
N GLY A 92 8.60 -14.82 -11.61
CA GLY A 92 7.80 -14.01 -12.53
C GLY A 92 8.66 -13.28 -13.58
N ASN A 93 9.85 -12.79 -13.18
CA ASN A 93 10.81 -12.18 -14.12
C ASN A 93 11.37 -13.19 -15.12
N ASN A 94 11.53 -14.46 -14.73
CA ASN A 94 11.97 -15.52 -15.64
C ASN A 94 10.85 -15.88 -16.64
N HIS A 95 9.61 -16.02 -16.18
CA HIS A 95 8.47 -16.20 -17.07
C HIS A 95 8.27 -15.02 -18.04
N MET A 96 8.59 -13.78 -17.63
CA MET A 96 8.63 -12.63 -18.54
C MET A 96 9.65 -12.79 -19.67
N LYS A 97 10.82 -13.38 -19.40
CA LYS A 97 11.86 -13.65 -20.42
C LYS A 97 11.46 -14.79 -21.35
N GLU A 98 10.71 -15.76 -20.85
CA GLU A 98 10.13 -16.87 -21.61
C GLU A 98 8.86 -16.48 -22.38
N GLU A 99 8.43 -15.22 -22.27
CA GLU A 99 7.17 -14.71 -22.83
C GLU A 99 5.91 -15.39 -22.28
N ASN A 100 6.02 -16.13 -21.18
CA ASN A 100 4.89 -16.71 -20.46
C ASN A 100 4.26 -15.67 -19.52
N TYR A 101 3.59 -14.68 -20.10
CA TYR A 101 3.09 -13.53 -19.36
C TYR A 101 1.97 -13.88 -18.37
N ALA A 102 1.17 -14.92 -18.61
CA ALA A 102 0.13 -15.36 -17.69
C ALA A 102 0.74 -15.90 -16.39
N ALA A 103 1.71 -16.83 -16.50
CA ALA A 103 2.42 -17.34 -15.32
C ALA A 103 3.18 -16.23 -14.58
N ALA A 104 3.75 -15.25 -15.31
CA ALA A 104 4.37 -14.09 -14.69
C ALA A 104 3.37 -13.29 -13.84
N VAL A 105 2.15 -13.05 -14.33
CA VAL A 105 1.08 -12.38 -13.55
C VAL A 105 0.75 -13.14 -12.27
N ASP A 106 0.67 -14.48 -12.33
CA ASP A 106 0.37 -15.32 -11.17
C ASP A 106 1.49 -15.22 -10.12
N CYS A 107 2.76 -15.31 -10.53
CA CYS A 107 3.91 -15.16 -9.64
C CYS A 107 3.92 -13.79 -8.95
N TYR A 108 3.72 -12.70 -9.71
CA TYR A 108 3.68 -11.36 -9.10
C TYR A 108 2.47 -11.17 -8.20
N THR A 109 1.34 -11.82 -8.49
CA THR A 109 0.15 -11.77 -7.64
C THR A 109 0.42 -12.43 -6.29
N GLN A 110 1.04 -13.61 -6.29
CA GLN A 110 1.46 -14.27 -5.05
C GLN A 110 2.52 -13.44 -4.29
N ALA A 111 3.44 -12.77 -4.98
CA ALA A 111 4.40 -11.87 -4.34
C ALA A 111 3.71 -10.67 -3.66
N ILE A 112 2.67 -10.11 -4.30
CA ILE A 112 1.85 -9.02 -3.75
C ILE A 112 1.04 -9.49 -2.53
N GLU A 113 0.53 -10.72 -2.53
CA GLU A 113 -0.19 -11.28 -1.39
C GLU A 113 0.70 -11.41 -0.15
N LEU A 114 1.99 -11.70 -0.34
CA LEU A 114 2.98 -11.81 0.74
C LEU A 114 3.52 -10.45 1.19
N ASP A 115 3.75 -9.52 0.26
CA ASP A 115 4.20 -8.15 0.55
C ASP A 115 3.47 -7.13 -0.34
N PRO A 116 2.31 -6.61 0.13
CA PRO A 116 1.45 -5.72 -0.64
C PRO A 116 1.97 -4.27 -0.68
N ASN A 117 3.09 -3.97 -0.03
CA ASN A 117 3.65 -2.61 0.05
C ASN A 117 4.89 -2.43 -0.83
N ASN A 118 5.14 -3.36 -1.75
CA ASN A 118 6.27 -3.26 -2.67
C ASN A 118 5.83 -2.82 -4.07
N ALA A 119 6.16 -1.57 -4.42
CA ALA A 119 5.83 -0.97 -5.70
C ALA A 119 6.38 -1.76 -6.92
N VAL A 120 7.47 -2.51 -6.73
CA VAL A 120 8.11 -3.28 -7.81
C VAL A 120 7.21 -4.40 -8.30
N TYR A 121 6.53 -5.11 -7.40
CA TYR A 121 5.68 -6.25 -7.77
C TYR A 121 4.48 -5.80 -8.61
N TYR A 122 3.78 -4.75 -8.17
CA TYR A 122 2.69 -4.16 -8.94
C TYR A 122 3.16 -3.66 -10.30
N CYS A 123 4.27 -2.92 -10.34
CA CYS A 123 4.82 -2.44 -11.60
C CYS A 123 5.17 -3.58 -12.55
N ASN A 124 5.78 -4.66 -12.05
CA ASN A 124 6.13 -5.84 -12.86
C ASN A 124 4.90 -6.60 -13.35
N ARG A 125 3.88 -6.76 -12.50
CA ARG A 125 2.58 -7.31 -12.92
C ARG A 125 1.94 -6.45 -14.00
N ALA A 126 1.99 -5.12 -13.88
CA ALA A 126 1.50 -4.21 -14.91
C ALA A 126 2.19 -4.40 -16.27
N ALA A 127 3.49 -4.72 -16.28
CA ALA A 127 4.21 -5.03 -17.51
C ALA A 127 3.70 -6.32 -18.16
N ALA A 128 3.49 -7.37 -17.36
CA ALA A 128 2.95 -8.64 -17.83
C ALA A 128 1.50 -8.48 -18.35
N GLN A 129 0.65 -7.78 -17.59
CA GLN A 129 -0.72 -7.44 -18.00
C GLN A 129 -0.74 -6.64 -19.31
N SER A 130 0.17 -5.68 -19.48
CA SER A 130 0.29 -4.92 -20.74
C SER A 130 0.65 -5.81 -21.92
N LYS A 131 1.50 -6.83 -21.73
CA LYS A 131 1.85 -7.81 -22.77
C LYS A 131 0.66 -8.71 -23.15
N LEU A 132 -0.24 -8.96 -22.20
CA LEU A 132 -1.51 -9.64 -22.41
C LEU A 132 -2.62 -8.71 -22.95
N SER A 133 -2.32 -7.44 -23.23
CA SER A 133 -3.29 -6.41 -23.62
C SER A 133 -4.39 -6.12 -22.57
N HIS A 134 -4.17 -6.52 -21.32
CA HIS A 134 -5.04 -6.19 -20.18
C HIS A 134 -4.71 -4.79 -19.64
N TYR A 135 -4.88 -3.77 -20.48
CA TYR A 135 -4.42 -2.41 -20.21
C TYR A 135 -5.09 -1.77 -18.99
N THR A 136 -6.36 -2.07 -18.71
CA THR A 136 -7.09 -1.56 -17.55
C THR A 136 -6.46 -2.02 -16.24
N ASP A 137 -6.06 -3.28 -16.15
CA ASP A 137 -5.47 -3.83 -14.92
C ASP A 137 -4.01 -3.41 -14.79
N ALA A 138 -3.30 -3.27 -15.92
CA ALA A 138 -1.97 -2.65 -15.93
C ALA A 138 -1.98 -1.22 -15.39
N ILE A 139 -3.00 -0.42 -15.71
CA ILE A 139 -3.14 0.95 -15.18
C ILE A 139 -3.36 0.92 -13.68
N LYS A 140 -4.31 0.11 -13.17
CA LYS A 140 -4.57 -0.03 -11.72
C LYS A 140 -3.31 -0.43 -10.94
N ASP A 141 -2.55 -1.38 -11.48
CA ASP A 141 -1.30 -1.82 -10.87
C ASP A 141 -0.25 -0.69 -10.87
N CYS A 142 -0.16 0.10 -11.95
CA CYS A 142 0.74 1.27 -11.97
C CYS A 142 0.30 2.35 -10.97
N GLU A 143 -1.00 2.64 -10.87
CA GLU A 143 -1.55 3.59 -9.89
C GLU A 143 -1.19 3.16 -8.48
N LYS A 144 -1.39 1.87 -8.15
CA LYS A 144 -1.00 1.31 -6.85
C LYS A 144 0.51 1.41 -6.60
N ALA A 145 1.35 1.11 -7.61
CA ALA A 145 2.79 1.25 -7.51
C ALA A 145 3.21 2.71 -7.22
N THR A 146 2.60 3.69 -7.90
CA THR A 146 2.88 5.12 -7.67
C THR A 146 2.33 5.67 -6.36
N ALA A 147 1.26 5.06 -5.84
CA ALA A 147 0.73 5.37 -4.51
C ALA A 147 1.67 4.88 -3.39
N ILE A 148 2.33 3.73 -3.61
CA ILE A 148 3.34 3.18 -2.71
C ILE A 148 4.65 3.99 -2.81
N ASP A 149 5.17 4.18 -4.02
CA ASP A 149 6.37 4.97 -4.29
C ASP A 149 6.12 5.98 -5.41
N SER A 150 5.83 7.22 -5.00
CA SER A 150 5.60 8.35 -5.91
C SER A 150 6.82 8.75 -6.75
N LYS A 151 8.02 8.25 -6.42
CA LYS A 151 9.24 8.49 -7.21
C LYS A 151 9.56 7.36 -8.17
N TYR A 152 8.70 6.33 -8.24
CA TYR A 152 8.95 5.18 -9.10
C TYR A 152 8.63 5.45 -10.57
N SER A 153 9.54 6.14 -11.24
CA SER A 153 9.42 6.59 -12.63
C SER A 153 9.00 5.49 -13.62
N LYS A 154 9.44 4.24 -13.40
CA LYS A 154 9.06 3.08 -14.24
C LYS A 154 7.55 2.82 -14.23
N ALA A 155 6.86 3.03 -13.12
CA ALA A 155 5.41 2.83 -13.03
C ALA A 155 4.65 3.85 -13.89
N TYR A 156 5.01 5.14 -13.82
CA TYR A 156 4.47 6.16 -14.73
C TYR A 156 4.78 5.83 -16.20
N GLY A 157 6.00 5.33 -16.46
CA GLY A 157 6.43 4.86 -17.77
C GLY A 157 5.60 3.71 -18.36
N ARG A 158 5.08 2.81 -17.52
CA ARG A 158 4.21 1.70 -17.93
C ARG A 158 2.74 2.15 -18.03
N MET A 159 2.27 2.96 -17.09
CA MET A 159 0.92 3.53 -17.07
C MET A 159 0.61 4.30 -18.35
N ARG A 160 1.50 5.20 -18.76
CA ARG A 160 1.34 5.99 -19.99
C ARG A 160 1.24 5.13 -21.25
N LEU A 161 1.95 4.01 -21.32
CA LEU A 161 1.92 3.09 -22.46
C LEU A 161 0.57 2.39 -22.53
N ALA A 162 0.08 1.89 -21.40
CA ALA A 162 -1.25 1.28 -21.31
C ALA A 162 -2.37 2.30 -21.66
N LEU A 163 -2.29 3.53 -21.14
CA LEU A 163 -3.22 4.61 -21.47
C LEU A 163 -3.20 4.97 -22.96
N THR A 164 -2.01 5.03 -23.57
CA THR A 164 -1.85 5.28 -25.01
C THR A 164 -2.48 4.17 -25.84
N ALA A 165 -2.34 2.90 -25.42
CA ALA A 165 -2.96 1.75 -26.08
C ALA A 165 -4.50 1.78 -25.99
N MET A 166 -5.04 2.37 -24.93
CA MET A 166 -6.47 2.61 -24.75
C MET A 166 -6.99 3.92 -25.38
N ASN A 167 -6.17 4.65 -26.14
CA ASN A 167 -6.48 5.98 -26.70
C ASN A 167 -6.83 7.06 -25.65
N LYS A 168 -6.45 6.86 -24.39
CA LYS A 168 -6.62 7.83 -23.30
C LYS A 168 -5.48 8.84 -23.29
N PHE A 169 -5.39 9.65 -24.35
CA PHE A 169 -4.21 10.47 -24.60
C PHE A 169 -4.01 11.60 -23.58
N GLU A 170 -5.07 12.15 -22.99
CA GLU A 170 -4.97 13.19 -21.93
C GLU A 170 -4.29 12.65 -20.66
N GLU A 171 -4.80 11.52 -20.16
CA GLU A 171 -4.25 10.81 -19.00
C GLU A 171 -2.81 10.36 -19.28
N ALA A 172 -2.53 9.91 -20.51
CA ALA A 172 -1.20 9.51 -20.94
C ALA A 172 -0.21 10.67 -20.87
N VAL A 173 -0.56 11.85 -21.43
CA VAL A 173 0.28 13.07 -21.38
C VAL A 173 0.63 13.45 -19.95
N THR A 174 -0.35 13.44 -19.05
CA THR A 174 -0.12 13.73 -17.63
C THR A 174 0.87 12.74 -17.01
N SER A 175 0.74 11.46 -17.34
CA SER A 175 1.65 10.40 -16.87
C SER A 175 3.06 10.54 -17.46
N TYR A 176 3.20 10.93 -18.73
CA TYR A 176 4.48 11.26 -19.36
C TYR A 176 5.20 12.39 -18.64
N GLN A 177 4.48 13.47 -18.33
CA GLN A 177 5.06 14.63 -17.68
C GLN A 177 5.60 14.25 -16.30
N LYS A 178 4.83 13.51 -15.50
CA LYS A 178 5.30 12.99 -14.20
C LYS A 178 6.52 12.09 -14.33
N ALA A 179 6.56 11.23 -15.34
CA ALA A 179 7.71 10.37 -15.58
C ALA A 179 8.98 11.17 -15.92
N LEU A 180 8.84 12.26 -16.70
CA LEU A 180 9.92 13.17 -17.06
C LEU A 180 10.34 14.10 -15.92
N ASP A 181 9.43 14.50 -15.04
CA ASP A 181 9.78 15.25 -13.83
C ASP A 181 10.71 14.43 -12.92
N LEU A 182 10.56 13.09 -12.93
CA LEU A 182 11.39 12.15 -12.16
C LEU A 182 12.64 11.69 -12.91
N ASP A 183 12.58 11.55 -14.24
CA ASP A 183 13.69 11.12 -15.10
C ASP A 183 13.77 12.02 -16.36
N PRO A 184 14.33 13.24 -16.23
CA PRO A 184 14.31 14.24 -17.30
C PRO A 184 15.13 13.85 -18.53
N GLU A 185 16.08 12.93 -18.39
CA GLU A 185 16.97 12.52 -19.49
C GLU A 185 16.45 11.30 -20.27
N ASN A 186 15.26 10.83 -19.95
CA ASN A 186 14.68 9.67 -20.63
C ASN A 186 14.15 10.02 -22.03
N ASP A 187 14.95 9.77 -23.06
CA ASP A 187 14.58 10.06 -24.45
C ASP A 187 13.35 9.29 -24.93
N SER A 188 13.11 8.08 -24.39
CA SER A 188 11.89 7.32 -24.69
C SER A 188 10.66 8.07 -24.20
N TYR A 189 10.73 8.71 -23.03
CA TYR A 189 9.61 9.44 -22.46
C TYR A 189 9.35 10.73 -23.25
N LYS A 190 10.40 11.48 -23.60
CA LYS A 190 10.31 12.68 -24.45
C LYS A 190 9.68 12.36 -25.81
N SER A 191 10.16 11.31 -26.47
CA SER A 191 9.69 10.94 -27.81
C SER A 191 8.22 10.51 -27.80
N ASN A 192 7.86 9.68 -26.83
CA ASN A 192 6.50 9.17 -26.73
C ASN A 192 5.50 10.22 -26.20
N LEU A 193 5.93 11.20 -25.39
CA LEU A 193 5.11 12.35 -25.00
C LEU A 193 4.65 13.13 -26.23
N LYS A 194 5.58 13.47 -27.13
CA LYS A 194 5.25 14.17 -28.39
C LYS A 194 4.22 13.39 -29.23
N ILE A 195 4.35 12.07 -29.28
CA ILE A 195 3.39 11.20 -29.98
C ILE A 195 2.01 11.27 -29.31
N ALA A 196 1.96 11.20 -27.97
CA ALA A 196 0.72 11.27 -27.21
C ALA A 196 0.03 12.64 -27.38
N GLU A 197 0.79 13.74 -27.37
CA GLU A 197 0.27 15.10 -27.60
C GLU A 197 -0.31 15.27 -29.01
N ALA A 198 0.40 14.77 -30.03
CA ALA A 198 -0.09 14.81 -31.41
C ALA A 198 -1.40 14.01 -31.56
N LYS A 199 -1.45 12.80 -30.98
CA LYS A 199 -2.67 11.97 -30.99
C LYS A 199 -3.81 12.60 -30.21
N ARG A 200 -3.54 13.24 -29.06
CA ARG A 200 -4.52 14.02 -28.30
C ARG A 200 -5.14 15.12 -29.16
N GLY A 201 -4.32 15.89 -29.88
CA GLY A 201 -4.80 16.96 -30.77
C GLY A 201 -5.72 16.44 -31.88
N ILE A 202 -5.32 15.34 -32.54
CA ILE A 202 -6.13 14.70 -33.59
C ILE A 202 -7.44 14.16 -33.03
N TYR A 203 -7.41 13.49 -31.87
CA TYR A 203 -8.60 12.90 -31.26
C TYR A 203 -9.59 13.99 -30.80
N SER A 204 -9.08 15.07 -30.20
CA SER A 204 -9.89 16.24 -29.83
C SER A 204 -10.53 16.89 -31.04
N TYR A 205 -9.77 17.10 -32.12
CA TYR A 205 -10.29 17.67 -33.36
C TYR A 205 -11.35 16.79 -34.02
N ARG A 206 -11.13 15.46 -34.08
CA ARG A 206 -12.13 14.52 -34.61
C ARG A 206 -13.44 14.57 -33.83
N ASN A 207 -13.39 14.51 -32.50
CA ASN A 207 -14.58 14.59 -31.66
C ASN A 207 -15.29 15.94 -31.80
N TRP A 208 -14.57 17.02 -32.11
CA TRP A 208 -15.16 18.34 -32.33
C TRP A 208 -15.95 18.43 -33.65
N ILE A 209 -15.55 17.70 -34.69
CA ILE A 209 -16.24 17.72 -36.00
C ILE A 209 -17.46 16.77 -36.01
N GLU A 210 -17.47 15.75 -35.15
CA GLU A 210 -18.56 14.77 -35.04
C GLU A 210 -19.71 15.22 -34.12
N LEU A 211 -19.61 16.40 -33.49
CA LEU A 211 -20.63 17.07 -32.67
C LEU A 211 -21.36 18.17 -33.45
#